data_AF-A0A918LE13-F1
#
_entry.id   AF-A0A918LE13-F1
#
_cell.length_a   1.000
_cell.length_b   1.000
_cell.length_c   1.000
_cell.angle_alpha   90.00
_cell.angle_beta   90.00
_cell.angle_gamma   90.00
#
_symmetry.space_group_name_H-M   'P 1'
#
loop_
_entity.id
_entity.type
_entity.pdbx_description
1 polymer ?
#
loop_
_entity_poly.entity_id
_entity_poly.type
_entity_poly.pdbx_seq_one_letter_code
_entity_poly.pdbx_strand_id
1 'polypeptide(L)'
;MRRILAAAAAAAAITCAAAPLSASATTGSGRCVPSLDAEIYQDRLLVVNDRCDPGPVVRWAVFIEYHELVVYRTEDGMYYSQINAYELFPSLLETGRAAVRTLGGENPGANG
;
A
#
# COMPACT_ATOMS: atom_id res chain seq x y z
N MET A 1 -30.80 -13.95 -59.76
CA MET A 1 -30.40 -14.07 -58.34
C MET A 1 -29.36 -15.17 -58.19
N ARG A 2 -28.09 -14.85 -57.91
CA ARG A 2 -27.20 -15.53 -56.95
C ARG A 2 -25.78 -14.95 -57.05
N ARG A 3 -25.20 -14.75 -55.88
CA ARG A 3 -24.09 -13.85 -55.58
C ARG A 3 -22.73 -14.48 -55.92
N ILE A 4 -21.80 -13.64 -56.34
CA ILE A 4 -20.38 -13.94 -56.55
C ILE A 4 -19.75 -14.29 -55.19
N LEU A 5 -19.05 -15.43 -55.11
CA LEU A 5 -18.06 -15.74 -54.09
C LEU A 5 -16.66 -15.40 -54.61
N ALA A 6 -15.88 -14.68 -53.80
CA ALA A 6 -14.41 -14.74 -53.63
C ALA A 6 -13.99 -13.43 -52.95
N ALA A 7 -13.74 -13.39 -51.64
CA ALA A 7 -12.51 -13.79 -50.96
C ALA A 7 -11.27 -13.03 -51.47
N ALA A 8 -10.77 -12.08 -50.67
CA ALA A 8 -9.44 -12.15 -50.06
C ALA A 8 -9.00 -10.77 -49.50
N ALA A 9 -8.81 -10.75 -48.18
CA ALA A 9 -7.78 -10.04 -47.43
C ALA A 9 -7.20 -8.74 -48.02
N ALA A 10 -7.63 -7.60 -47.46
CA ALA A 10 -6.82 -6.39 -47.42
C ALA A 10 -6.47 -6.11 -45.95
N ALA A 11 -5.19 -6.25 -45.64
CA ALA A 11 -4.60 -5.95 -44.34
C ALA A 11 -4.79 -4.47 -44.00
N ALA A 12 -5.53 -4.19 -42.92
CA ALA A 12 -5.57 -2.87 -42.31
C ALA A 12 -4.73 -2.89 -41.03
N ALA A 13 -3.41 -2.78 -41.20
CA ALA A 13 -2.52 -2.38 -40.11
C ALA A 13 -2.71 -0.87 -39.90
N ILE A 14 -3.62 -0.49 -39.00
CA ILE A 14 -3.66 0.89 -38.50
C ILE A 14 -2.76 0.92 -37.27
N THR A 15 -1.55 1.40 -37.50
CA THR A 15 -0.59 1.86 -36.49
C THR A 15 -1.30 2.75 -35.47
N CYS A 16 -1.52 2.25 -34.25
CA CYS A 16 -1.76 3.10 -33.10
C CYS A 16 -0.48 3.91 -32.88
N ALA A 17 -0.45 5.13 -33.40
CA ALA A 17 0.50 6.15 -33.00
C ALA A 17 0.24 6.43 -31.51
N ALA A 18 0.94 5.70 -30.63
CA ALA A 18 1.03 6.02 -29.23
C ALA A 18 1.80 7.34 -29.12
N ALA A 19 1.08 8.46 -29.13
CA ALA A 19 1.63 9.73 -28.72
C ALA A 19 2.17 9.54 -27.29
N PRO A 20 3.43 9.93 -26.99
CA PRO A 20 3.86 9.98 -25.62
C PRO A 20 2.99 11.02 -24.92
N LEU A 21 2.09 10.56 -24.05
CA LEU A 21 1.55 11.42 -23.02
C LEU A 21 2.75 11.82 -22.18
N SER A 22 3.28 13.02 -22.46
CA SER A 22 4.11 13.76 -21.54
C SER A 22 3.28 13.97 -20.28
N ALA A 23 3.34 12.99 -19.38
CA ALA A 23 2.89 13.13 -18.01
C ALA A 23 3.82 14.18 -17.41
N SER A 24 3.39 15.44 -17.45
CA SER A 24 3.91 16.45 -16.55
C SER A 24 3.78 15.86 -15.15
N ALA A 25 4.91 15.44 -14.58
CA ALA A 25 5.02 15.15 -13.17
C ALA A 25 4.78 16.48 -12.46
N THR A 26 3.50 16.79 -12.23
CA THR A 26 3.11 17.84 -11.30
C THR A 26 3.73 17.42 -9.99
N THR A 27 4.75 18.15 -9.56
CA THR A 27 5.31 18.09 -8.20
C THR A 27 4.20 18.59 -7.30
N GLY A 28 3.20 17.73 -7.07
CA GLY A 28 2.19 17.92 -6.07
C GLY A 28 2.95 17.88 -4.76
N SER A 29 3.17 19.05 -4.18
CA SER A 29 3.26 19.19 -2.74
C SER A 29 1.92 18.72 -2.17
N GLY A 30 1.73 17.41 -2.17
CA GLY A 30 0.55 16.75 -1.66
C GLY A 30 0.45 17.15 -0.21
N ARG A 31 -0.47 18.07 0.09
CA ARG A 31 -0.82 18.42 1.45
C ARG A 31 -1.23 17.11 2.12
N CYS A 32 -0.43 16.65 3.07
CA CYS A 32 -0.77 15.44 3.80
C CYS A 32 -2.12 15.68 4.49
N VAL A 33 -3.05 14.74 4.28
CA VAL A 33 -4.38 14.77 4.89
C VAL A 33 -4.34 13.79 6.04
N PRO A 34 -4.46 14.26 7.30
CA PRO A 34 -4.52 13.36 8.43
C PRO A 34 -5.63 12.33 8.24
N SER A 35 -5.35 11.07 8.56
CA SER A 35 -6.31 9.99 8.42
C SER A 35 -6.42 9.20 9.72
N LEU A 36 -7.64 8.75 9.99
CA LEU A 36 -7.95 7.83 11.07
C LEU A 36 -8.60 6.61 10.43
N ASP A 37 -8.00 5.45 10.64
CA ASP A 37 -8.55 4.16 10.23
C ASP A 37 -8.65 3.25 11.46
N ALA A 38 -9.68 2.41 11.51
CA ALA A 38 -9.89 1.49 12.61
C ALA A 38 -10.58 0.22 12.15
N GLU A 39 -10.07 -0.93 12.59
CA GLU A 39 -10.65 -2.24 12.30
C GLU A 39 -10.50 -3.20 13.47
N ILE A 40 -11.32 -4.25 13.48
CA ILE A 40 -11.10 -5.42 14.33
C ILE A 40 -10.36 -6.47 13.49
N TYR A 41 -9.16 -6.84 13.89
CA TYR A 41 -8.36 -7.89 13.26
C TYR A 41 -7.98 -8.94 14.30
N GLN A 42 -8.36 -10.20 14.05
CA GLN A 42 -8.15 -11.32 14.99
C GLN A 42 -8.65 -11.00 16.42
N ASP A 43 -9.88 -10.48 16.52
CA ASP A 43 -10.54 -10.06 17.77
C ASP A 43 -9.86 -8.91 18.53
N ARG A 44 -8.90 -8.22 17.91
CA ARG A 44 -8.20 -7.07 18.49
C ARG A 44 -8.52 -5.80 17.73
N LEU A 45 -8.78 -4.72 18.46
CA LEU A 45 -8.99 -3.40 17.89
C LEU A 45 -7.65 -2.82 17.43
N LEU A 46 -7.53 -2.55 16.13
CA LEU A 46 -6.47 -1.75 15.54
C LEU A 46 -6.99 -0.36 15.24
N VAL A 47 -6.22 0.65 15.61
CA VAL A 47 -6.48 2.04 15.24
C VAL A 47 -5.22 2.63 14.65
N VAL A 48 -5.30 3.19 13.45
CA VAL A 48 -4.21 3.90 12.78
C VAL A 48 -4.56 5.37 12.76
N ASN A 49 -3.67 6.20 13.29
CA ASN A 49 -3.78 7.65 13.26
C ASN A 49 -2.56 8.24 12.54
N ASP A 50 -2.74 8.67 11.28
CA ASP A 50 -1.74 9.39 10.50
C ASP A 50 -1.86 10.88 10.76
N ARG A 51 -0.85 11.46 11.40
CA ARG A 51 -0.85 12.87 11.86
C ARG A 51 -0.10 13.81 10.94
N CYS A 52 0.46 13.33 9.83
CA CYS A 52 1.12 14.19 8.83
C CYS A 52 2.31 15.03 9.34
N ASP A 53 2.96 14.67 10.45
CA ASP A 53 4.09 15.43 11.02
C ASP A 53 5.42 15.03 10.40
N PRO A 54 6.23 15.89 9.77
CA PRO A 54 7.47 15.46 9.11
C PRO A 54 8.59 14.90 10.04
N GLY A 55 8.41 14.86 11.36
CA GLY A 55 9.41 14.38 12.31
C GLY A 55 9.88 12.92 12.12
N PRO A 56 11.11 12.58 12.57
CA PRO A 56 11.70 11.24 12.38
C PRO A 56 11.17 10.18 13.35
N VAL A 57 10.35 10.54 14.34
CA VAL A 57 10.05 9.64 15.47
C VAL A 57 8.56 9.29 15.59
N VAL A 58 7.61 10.14 15.18
CA VAL A 58 6.19 9.87 15.42
C VAL A 58 5.30 10.54 14.36
N ARG A 59 5.25 9.96 13.16
CA ARG A 59 4.27 10.37 12.13
C ARG A 59 2.92 9.68 12.30
N TRP A 60 2.93 8.50 12.93
CA TRP A 60 1.80 7.58 12.95
C TRP A 60 1.70 6.91 14.30
N ALA A 61 0.49 6.88 14.86
CA ALA A 61 0.21 6.08 16.03
C ALA A 61 -0.65 4.89 15.58
N VAL A 62 -0.07 3.69 15.63
CA VAL A 62 -0.82 2.44 15.52
C VAL A 62 -1.15 2.01 16.94
N PHE A 63 -2.42 1.76 17.24
CA PHE A 63 -2.85 1.24 18.54
C PHE A 63 -3.36 -0.17 18.37
N ILE A 64 -3.02 -1.05 19.31
CA ILE A 64 -3.61 -2.38 19.44
C ILE A 64 -4.23 -2.46 20.83
N GLU A 65 -5.54 -2.63 20.92
CA GLU A 65 -6.27 -2.64 22.21
C GLU A 65 -5.92 -1.42 23.08
N TYR A 66 -5.87 -0.23 22.46
CA TYR A 66 -5.53 1.05 23.10
C TYR A 66 -4.06 1.22 23.54
N HIS A 67 -3.19 0.24 23.27
CA HIS A 67 -1.75 0.36 23.49
C HIS A 67 -1.05 0.85 22.21
N GLU A 68 -0.26 1.91 22.33
CA GLU A 68 0.52 2.44 21.21
C GLU A 68 1.65 1.46 20.81
N LEU A 69 1.66 1.11 19.53
CA LEU A 69 2.72 0.40 18.84
C LEU A 69 3.64 1.43 18.19
N VAL A 70 4.91 1.40 18.59
CA VAL A 70 5.94 2.22 17.94
C VAL A 70 6.20 1.70 16.54
N VAL A 71 5.97 2.56 15.54
CA VAL A 71 6.17 2.28 14.11
C VAL A 71 7.11 3.31 13.50
N TYR A 72 8.02 2.83 12.67
CA TYR A 72 9.00 3.62 11.94
C TYR A 72 8.73 3.52 10.44
N ARG A 73 9.12 4.55 9.68
CA ARG A 73 9.08 4.54 8.21
C ARG A 73 10.49 4.71 7.66
N THR A 74 10.80 3.91 6.67
CA THR A 74 12.04 3.93 5.90
C THR A 74 12.02 5.05 4.85
N GLU A 75 13.18 5.35 4.25
CA GLU A 75 13.27 6.33 3.15
C GLU A 75 12.45 5.92 1.92
N ASP A 76 12.36 4.62 1.64
CA ASP A 76 11.55 4.04 0.56
C ASP A 76 10.04 4.04 0.85
N GLY A 77 9.67 4.51 2.05
CA GLY A 77 8.28 4.68 2.46
C GLY A 77 7.62 3.43 3.05
N MET A 78 8.37 2.34 3.24
CA MET A 78 7.95 1.13 3.94
C MET A 78 7.97 1.32 5.46
N TYR A 79 7.22 0.50 6.19
CA TYR A 79 7.03 0.60 7.63
C TYR A 79 7.54 -0.64 8.37
N TYR A 80 8.02 -0.47 9.59
CA TYR A 80 8.33 -1.57 10.52
C TYR A 80 7.96 -1.16 11.96
N SER A 81 7.77 -2.12 12.84
CA SER A 81 7.40 -1.87 14.24
C SER A 81 8.45 -2.37 15.22
N GLN A 82 8.33 -1.98 16.49
CA GLN A 82 9.16 -2.55 17.56
C GLN A 82 8.98 -4.08 17.70
N ILE A 83 7.82 -4.62 17.33
CA ILE A 83 7.51 -6.05 17.40
C ILE A 83 8.07 -6.80 16.18
N ASN A 84 8.00 -6.19 15.00
CA ASN A 84 8.49 -6.75 13.73
C ASN A 84 9.61 -5.87 13.16
N ALA A 85 10.74 -5.74 13.88
CA ALA A 85 11.78 -4.76 13.58
C ALA A 85 12.55 -5.00 12.26
N TYR A 86 12.48 -6.22 11.72
CA TYR A 86 13.23 -6.63 10.53
C TYR A 86 12.33 -6.96 9.32
N GLU A 87 11.03 -6.77 9.47
CA GLU A 87 10.05 -7.02 8.40
C GLU A 87 9.45 -5.68 7.96
N LEU A 88 9.37 -5.48 6.64
CA LEU A 88 8.92 -4.22 6.05
C LEU A 88 7.53 -4.40 5.44
N PHE A 89 6.63 -3.47 5.77
CA PHE A 89 5.26 -3.47 5.29
C PHE A 89 4.96 -2.22 4.46
N PRO A 90 4.13 -2.30 3.41
CA PRO A 90 3.75 -1.17 2.58
C PRO A 90 2.81 -0.18 3.27
N SER A 91 2.19 -0.54 4.40
CA SER A 91 1.27 0.34 5.14
C SER A 91 1.31 0.15 6.66
N LEU A 92 0.82 1.16 7.37
CA LEU A 92 0.65 1.14 8.82
C LEU A 92 -0.34 0.07 9.27
N LEU A 93 -1.41 -0.12 8.50
CA LEU A 93 -2.43 -1.12 8.78
C LEU A 93 -1.84 -2.53 8.68
N GLU A 94 -1.07 -2.81 7.63
CA GLU A 94 -0.36 -4.10 7.50
C GLU A 94 0.68 -4.30 8.60
N THR A 95 1.37 -3.23 9.01
CA THR A 95 2.29 -3.25 10.15
C THR A 95 1.57 -3.62 11.45
N GLY A 96 0.39 -3.03 11.69
CA GLY A 96 -0.45 -3.34 12.85
C GLY A 96 -0.95 -4.79 12.83
N ARG A 97 -1.41 -5.29 11.68
CA ARG A 97 -1.84 -6.68 11.51
C ARG A 97 -0.70 -7.66 11.77
N ALA A 98 0.51 -7.36 11.29
CA ALA A 98 1.69 -8.19 11.52
C ALA A 98 2.07 -8.26 13.00
N ALA A 99 2.01 -7.13 13.70
CA ALA A 99 2.22 -7.08 15.14
C ALA A 99 1.18 -7.91 15.89
N VAL A 100 -0.11 -7.85 15.49
CA VAL A 100 -1.16 -8.71 16.07
C VAL A 100 -0.86 -10.19 15.88
N ARG A 101 -0.52 -10.61 14.66
CA ARG A 101 -0.15 -12.01 14.38
C ARG A 101 1.03 -12.46 15.25
N THR A 102 2.07 -11.64 15.34
CA THR A 102 3.27 -11.93 16.14
C THR A 102 2.96 -12.06 17.62
N LEU A 103 2.13 -11.17 18.17
CA LEU A 103 1.68 -11.23 19.57
C LEU A 103 0.76 -12.43 19.85
N GLY A 104 -0.03 -12.85 18.87
CA GLY A 104 -0.86 -14.05 18.93
C GLY A 104 -0.10 -15.36 18.72
N GLY A 105 1.20 -15.31 18.44
CA GLY A 105 2.03 -16.50 18.16
C GLY A 105 1.95 -17.02 16.72
N GLU A 106 1.24 -16.33 15.82
CA GLU A 106 1.29 -16.56 14.38
C GLU A 106 2.46 -15.79 13.78
N ASN A 107 3.66 -16.32 13.90
CA ASN A 107 4.82 -15.73 13.21
C ASN A 107 5.07 -16.51 11.91
N PRO A 108 4.64 -16.01 10.73
CA PRO A 108 4.82 -16.73 9.46
C PRO A 108 6.29 -16.85 9.03
N GLY A 109 7.21 -16.13 9.68
CA GLY A 109 8.66 -16.17 9.44
C GLY A 109 9.49 -17.01 10.44
N ALA A 110 8.87 -17.67 11.43
CA ALA A 110 9.60 -18.47 12.43
C ALA A 110 9.96 -19.90 11.97
N ASN A 111 9.73 -20.23 10.70
CA ASN A 111 10.20 -21.47 10.07
C ASN A 111 11.13 -21.12 8.90
N GLY A 112 12.41 -20.98 9.18
CA GLY A 112 13.47 -20.75 8.18
C GLY A 112 14.85 -20.81 8.79
#